data_AF-A0A2S8G9F8-F1
#
_entry.id   AF-A0A2S8G9F8-F1
#
_cell.length_a   1.000
_cell.length_b   1.000
_cell.length_c   1.000
_cell.angle_alpha   90.00
_cell.angle_beta   90.00
_cell.angle_gamma   90.00
#
_symmetry.space_group_name_H-M   'P 1'
#
loop_
_entity.id
_entity.type
_entity.pdbx_description
1 polymer ?
#
loop_
_entity_poly.entity_id
_entity_poly.type
_entity_poly.pdbx_seq_one_letter_code
_entity_poly.pdbx_strand_id
1 'polypeptide(L)'
;MSATPAPQQEPITDSPWFWLYLFATTALILLVVFRSKLDIRQAEIERQHQARELATQVWEGSPDVASDDHSVAVSTPENTLIGWNYIYVVLGLLVSVGWIRLWYVRFRKPNQSPPETER
;
A
#
# COMPACT_ATOMS: atom_id res chain seq x y z
N MET A 1 -17.69 -12.67 50.79
CA MET A 1 -17.77 -13.19 49.41
C MET A 1 -17.06 -12.21 48.50
N SER A 2 -15.76 -12.40 48.26
CA SER A 2 -14.96 -11.56 47.38
C SER A 2 -15.15 -12.04 45.94
N ALA A 3 -15.92 -11.29 45.15
CA ALA A 3 -16.03 -11.52 43.72
C ALA A 3 -14.65 -11.29 43.09
N THR A 4 -14.04 -12.35 42.57
CA THR A 4 -12.81 -12.21 41.77
C THR A 4 -13.22 -11.52 40.46
N PRO A 5 -12.67 -10.35 40.12
CA PRO A 5 -13.02 -9.70 38.87
C PRO A 5 -12.59 -10.60 37.71
N ALA A 6 -13.53 -10.91 36.82
CA ALA A 6 -13.24 -11.67 35.61
C ALA A 6 -12.10 -10.97 34.85
N PRO A 7 -11.17 -11.73 34.22
CA PRO A 7 -10.07 -11.13 33.48
C PRO A 7 -10.64 -10.21 32.40
N GLN A 8 -10.44 -8.90 32.58
CA GLN A 8 -10.84 -7.91 31.58
C GLN A 8 -9.96 -8.11 30.36
N GLN A 9 -10.58 -8.58 29.28
CA GLN A 9 -9.87 -8.76 28.03
C GLN A 9 -9.60 -7.39 27.43
N GLU A 10 -8.33 -7.06 27.19
CA GLU A 10 -7.94 -5.76 26.66
C GLU A 10 -8.72 -5.43 25.37
N PRO A 11 -9.25 -4.20 25.24
CA PRO A 11 -9.93 -3.71 24.05
C PRO A 11 -9.04 -3.85 22.81
N ILE A 12 -9.63 -4.24 21.67
CA ILE A 12 -8.89 -4.36 20.40
C ILE A 12 -8.30 -3.03 19.93
N THR A 13 -8.92 -1.92 20.35
CA THR A 13 -8.52 -0.54 20.01
C THR A 13 -7.22 -0.10 20.66
N ASP A 14 -6.75 -0.80 21.70
CA ASP A 14 -5.52 -0.48 22.41
C ASP A 14 -4.28 -1.07 21.71
N SER A 15 -4.48 -1.95 20.72
CA SER A 15 -3.38 -2.54 19.95
C SER A 15 -2.95 -1.61 18.80
N PRO A 16 -1.67 -1.16 18.74
CA PRO A 16 -1.18 -0.37 17.61
C PRO A 16 -1.26 -1.13 16.28
N TRP A 17 -1.24 -2.46 16.30
CA TRP A 17 -1.39 -3.31 15.10
C TRP A 17 -2.79 -3.27 14.52
N PHE A 18 -3.82 -3.09 15.37
CA PHE A 18 -5.19 -2.88 14.91
C PHE A 18 -5.31 -1.58 14.10
N TRP A 19 -4.71 -0.50 14.60
CA TRP A 19 -4.71 0.79 13.90
C TRP A 19 -3.93 0.76 12.59
N LEU A 20 -2.78 0.09 12.57
CA LEU A 20 -2.01 -0.11 11.33
C LEU A 20 -2.85 -0.84 10.27
N TYR A 21 -3.52 -1.93 10.66
CA TYR A 21 -4.42 -2.67 9.77
C TYR A 21 -5.60 -1.81 9.29
N LEU A 22 -6.29 -1.12 10.21
CA LEU A 22 -7.45 -0.29 9.89
C LEU A 22 -7.08 0.85 8.93
N PHE A 23 -5.98 1.55 9.21
CA PHE A 23 -5.49 2.64 8.38
C PHE A 23 -5.08 2.15 6.99
N ALA A 24 -4.27 1.08 6.93
CA ALA A 24 -3.82 0.54 5.65
C ALA A 24 -5.00 0.02 4.80
N THR A 25 -5.99 -0.62 5.43
CA THR A 25 -7.21 -1.09 4.74
C THR A 25 -8.03 0.09 4.21
N THR A 26 -8.21 1.13 5.02
CA THR A 26 -8.94 2.34 4.61
C THR A 26 -8.24 3.06 3.47
N ALA A 27 -6.91 3.22 3.55
CA ALA A 27 -6.10 3.82 2.50
C ALA A 27 -6.16 3.00 1.20
N LEU A 28 -6.14 1.67 1.28
CA LEU A 28 -6.30 0.79 0.13
C LEU A 28 -7.67 0.96 -0.53
N ILE A 29 -8.76 1.01 0.26
CA ILE A 29 -10.12 1.24 -0.25
C ILE A 29 -10.21 2.60 -0.95
N LEU A 30 -9.73 3.66 -0.30
CA LEU A 30 -9.74 5.00 -0.89
C LEU A 30 -8.95 5.03 -2.20
N LEU A 31 -7.78 4.40 -2.24
CA LEU A 31 -6.98 4.33 -3.45
C LEU A 31 -7.73 3.64 -4.61
N VAL A 32 -8.42 2.52 -4.34
CA VAL A 32 -9.22 1.82 -5.35
C VAL A 32 -10.36 2.70 -5.85
N VAL A 33 -11.08 3.37 -4.94
CA VAL A 33 -12.22 4.24 -5.28
C VAL A 33 -11.77 5.46 -6.08
N PHE A 34 -10.65 6.08 -5.71
CA PHE A 34 -10.14 7.29 -6.36
C PHE A 34 -9.23 7.01 -7.55
N ARG A 35 -8.96 5.74 -7.88
CA ARG A 35 -8.04 5.33 -8.95
C ARG A 35 -8.29 6.07 -10.28
N SER A 36 -9.52 6.05 -10.79
CA SER A 36 -9.80 6.65 -12.11
C SER A 36 -9.54 8.16 -12.15
N LYS A 37 -9.78 8.86 -11.04
CA LYS A 37 -9.53 10.30 -10.93
C LYS A 37 -8.04 10.62 -10.85
N LEU A 38 -7.27 9.73 -10.25
CA LEU A 38 -5.83 9.87 -10.09
C LEU A 38 -5.07 9.54 -11.38
N ASP A 39 -5.51 8.51 -12.11
CA ASP A 39 -4.93 8.10 -13.40
C ASP A 39 -4.99 9.22 -14.45
N ILE A 40 -6.14 9.92 -14.55
CA ILE A 40 -6.31 11.05 -15.47
C ILE A 40 -5.30 12.18 -15.15
N ARG A 41 -5.05 12.45 -13.87
CA ARG A 41 -4.15 13.52 -13.45
C ARG A 41 -2.69 13.18 -13.69
N GLN A 42 -2.29 11.94 -13.41
CA GLN A 42 -0.92 11.50 -13.69
C GLN A 42 -0.62 11.49 -15.18
N ALA A 43 -1.56 11.03 -16.02
CA ALA A 43 -1.38 11.05 -17.47
C ALA A 43 -1.17 12.47 -18.02
N GLU A 44 -1.94 13.45 -17.53
CA GLU A 44 -1.77 14.84 -17.98
C GLU A 44 -0.42 15.43 -17.55
N ILE A 45 0.03 15.12 -16.33
CA ILE A 45 1.34 15.57 -15.82
C ILE A 45 2.47 14.95 -16.65
N GLU A 46 2.48 13.64 -16.84
CA GLU A 46 3.53 12.95 -17.62
C GLU A 46 3.55 13.41 -19.08
N ARG A 47 2.38 13.64 -19.69
CA ARG A 47 2.29 14.20 -21.06
C ARG A 47 2.91 15.59 -21.17
N GLN A 48 2.68 16.45 -20.18
CA GLN A 48 3.28 17.80 -20.16
C GLN A 48 4.80 17.75 -19.95
N HIS A 49 5.29 16.81 -19.14
CA HIS A 49 6.73 16.60 -18.96
C HIS A 49 7.40 16.10 -20.25
N GLN A 50 6.84 15.07 -20.89
CA GLN A 50 7.35 14.55 -22.17
C GLN A 50 7.37 15.63 -23.26
N ALA A 51 6.33 16.46 -23.36
CA ALA A 51 6.29 17.56 -24.32
C ALA A 51 7.42 18.59 -24.12
N ARG A 52 7.79 18.86 -22.86
CA ARG A 52 8.91 19.75 -22.53
C ARG A 52 10.25 19.13 -22.88
N GLU A 53 10.45 17.85 -22.56
CA GLU A 53 11.67 17.11 -22.91
C GLU A 53 11.91 17.09 -24.42
N LEU A 54 10.86 16.80 -25.21
CA LEU A 54 10.93 16.84 -26.66
C LEU A 54 11.25 18.25 -27.18
N ALA A 55 10.64 19.29 -26.62
CA ALA A 55 10.94 20.67 -27.00
C ALA A 55 12.40 21.04 -26.71
N THR A 56 12.95 20.65 -25.55
CA THR A 56 14.37 20.89 -25.23
C THR A 56 15.31 20.12 -26.17
N GLN A 57 15.01 18.87 -26.51
CA GLN A 57 15.82 18.06 -27.44
C GLN A 57 15.84 18.65 -28.86
N VAL A 58 14.71 19.19 -29.34
CA VAL A 58 14.63 19.88 -30.64
C VAL A 58 15.45 21.18 -30.64
N TRP A 59 15.47 21.92 -29.52
CA TRP A 59 16.23 23.17 -29.40
C TRP A 59 17.73 22.96 -29.23
N GLU A 60 18.17 21.87 -28.58
CA GLU A 60 19.59 21.52 -28.47
C GLU A 60 20.20 20.96 -29.75
N GLY A 61 19.41 20.79 -30.81
CA GLY A 61 19.91 20.54 -32.17
C GLY A 61 20.68 19.22 -32.32
N SER A 62 20.38 18.20 -31.50
CA SER A 62 20.95 16.85 -31.67
C SER A 62 20.33 16.16 -32.88
N PRO A 63 21.07 15.91 -33.99
CA PRO A 63 20.52 15.32 -35.21
C PRO A 63 20.36 13.79 -35.13
N ASP A 64 20.78 13.15 -34.03
CA ASP A 64 20.88 11.68 -33.92
C ASP A 64 19.58 10.97 -33.51
N VAL A 65 18.46 11.67 -33.31
CA VAL A 65 17.19 11.05 -32.88
C VAL A 65 16.33 10.59 -34.07
N ALA A 66 16.83 10.67 -35.30
CA ALA A 66 16.09 10.25 -36.49
C ALA A 66 16.19 8.74 -36.82
N SER A 67 17.00 7.97 -36.07
CA SER A 67 17.23 6.56 -36.39
C SER A 67 17.59 5.75 -35.15
N ASP A 68 16.62 5.53 -34.26
CA ASP A 68 16.42 4.20 -33.71
C ASP A 68 15.05 4.07 -33.08
N ASP A 69 14.56 2.84 -33.07
CA ASP A 69 13.27 2.29 -32.66
C ASP A 69 12.88 2.59 -31.20
N HIS A 70 12.77 3.86 -30.85
CA HIS A 70 12.23 4.32 -29.57
C HIS A 70 11.05 5.24 -29.84
N SER A 71 9.94 4.63 -30.28
CA SER A 71 8.63 5.22 -30.07
C SER A 71 8.50 5.51 -28.57
N VAL A 72 8.74 6.76 -28.18
CA VAL A 72 8.49 7.23 -26.82
C VAL A 72 7.02 6.96 -26.58
N ALA A 73 6.72 5.88 -25.87
CA ALA A 73 5.37 5.46 -25.58
C ALA A 73 4.75 6.58 -24.73
N VAL A 74 3.95 7.42 -25.37
CA VAL A 74 3.28 8.54 -24.74
C VAL A 74 2.55 8.01 -23.51
N SER A 75 2.77 8.62 -22.35
CA SER A 75 2.15 8.19 -21.11
C SER A 75 0.63 8.29 -21.25
N THR A 76 -0.05 7.15 -21.23
CA THR A 76 -1.52 7.07 -21.21
C THR A 76 -1.98 6.79 -19.78
N PRO A 77 -3.25 7.03 -19.43
CA PRO A 77 -3.78 6.66 -18.11
C PRO A 77 -3.58 5.18 -17.74
N GLU A 78 -3.34 4.33 -18.74
CA GLU A 78 -3.08 2.90 -18.60
C GLU A 78 -1.58 2.55 -18.57
N ASN A 79 -0.70 3.49 -18.92
CA ASN A 79 0.74 3.31 -19.06
C ASN A 79 1.52 4.50 -18.50
N THR A 80 1.35 4.76 -17.20
CA THR A 80 2.14 5.74 -16.45
C THR A 80 3.45 5.13 -15.96
N LEU A 81 4.54 5.89 -16.11
CA LEU A 81 5.91 5.46 -15.80
C LEU A 81 6.09 5.13 -14.30
N ILE A 82 5.36 5.84 -13.42
CA ILE A 82 5.23 5.54 -11.99
C ILE A 82 3.80 5.09 -11.70
N GLY A 83 3.53 3.82 -12.00
CA GLY A 83 2.23 3.22 -11.78
C GLY A 83 1.89 3.06 -10.29
N TRP A 84 0.60 3.14 -9.96
CA TRP A 84 0.04 2.92 -8.61
C TRP A 84 0.37 1.55 -8.01
N ASN A 85 0.88 0.62 -8.81
CA ASN A 85 1.29 -0.73 -8.43
C ASN A 85 2.20 -0.74 -7.19
N TYR A 86 3.17 0.17 -7.09
CA TYR A 86 4.07 0.24 -5.93
C TYR A 86 3.32 0.57 -4.63
N ILE A 87 2.38 1.52 -4.69
CA ILE A 87 1.54 1.87 -3.54
C ILE A 87 0.64 0.70 -3.15
N TYR A 88 0.07 -0.03 -4.12
CA TYR A 88 -0.71 -1.24 -3.83
C TYR A 88 0.13 -2.32 -3.13
N VAL A 89 1.37 -2.54 -3.58
CA VAL A 89 2.29 -3.50 -2.94
C VAL A 89 2.60 -3.10 -1.51
N VAL A 90 2.94 -1.82 -1.27
CA VAL A 90 3.27 -1.32 0.07
C VAL A 90 2.05 -1.40 0.99
N LEU A 91 0.88 -0.92 0.55
CA LEU A 91 -0.35 -1.00 1.33
C LEU A 91 -0.75 -2.45 1.62
N GLY A 92 -0.68 -3.33 0.62
CA GLY A 92 -0.96 -4.76 0.79
C GLY A 92 -0.01 -5.42 1.79
N LEU A 93 1.27 -5.03 1.79
CA LEU A 93 2.25 -5.50 2.76
C LEU A 93 1.93 -5.00 4.17
N LEU A 94 1.56 -3.73 4.34
CA LEU A 94 1.14 -3.18 5.63
C LEU A 94 -0.12 -3.87 6.16
N VAL A 95 -1.14 -4.06 5.32
CA VAL A 95 -2.35 -4.82 5.67
C VAL A 95 -1.99 -6.24 6.12
N SER A 96 -1.14 -6.92 5.37
CA SER A 96 -0.71 -8.29 5.68
C SER A 96 0.04 -8.36 7.01
N VAL A 97 1.00 -7.46 7.25
CA VAL A 97 1.77 -7.42 8.50
C VAL A 97 0.86 -7.10 9.70
N GLY A 98 -0.03 -6.10 9.56
CA GLY A 98 -0.99 -5.73 10.58
C GLY A 98 -1.93 -6.89 10.93
N TRP A 99 -2.46 -7.56 9.90
CA TRP A 99 -3.32 -8.73 10.06
C TRP A 99 -2.60 -9.90 10.74
N ILE A 100 -1.42 -10.28 10.27
CA ILE A 100 -0.63 -11.38 10.83
C ILE A 100 -0.28 -11.11 12.29
N ARG A 101 0.17 -9.90 12.63
CA ARG A 101 0.50 -9.53 14.01
C ARG A 101 -0.72 -9.51 14.91
N LEU A 102 -1.84 -8.94 14.47
CA LEU A 102 -3.09 -8.94 15.22
C LEU A 102 -3.56 -10.36 15.47
N TRP A 103 -3.51 -11.21 14.44
CA TRP A 103 -3.91 -12.61 14.55
C TRP A 103 -3.02 -13.37 15.54
N TYR A 104 -1.71 -13.15 15.48
CA TYR A 104 -0.73 -13.77 16.37
C TYR A 104 -0.91 -13.34 17.83
N VAL A 105 -1.09 -12.05 18.11
CA VAL A 105 -1.27 -11.52 19.49
C VAL A 105 -2.56 -12.03 20.10
N ARG A 106 -3.62 -12.20 19.30
CA ARG A 106 -4.96 -12.49 19.80
C ARG A 106 -5.31 -13.97 19.84
N PHE A 107 -4.92 -14.74 18.82
CA PHE A 107 -5.36 -16.13 18.66
C PHE A 107 -4.30 -17.16 19.05
N ARG A 108 -3.05 -16.75 19.26
CA ARG A 108 -1.99 -17.64 19.75
C ARG A 108 -2.10 -17.76 21.28
N LYS A 109 -3.14 -18.43 21.78
CA LYS A 109 -3.18 -18.88 23.18
C LYS A 109 -2.14 -20.00 23.33
N PRO A 110 -1.16 -19.90 24.23
CA PRO A 110 -0.33 -21.05 24.56
C PRO A 110 -1.27 -22.12 25.16
N ASN A 111 -1.15 -23.36 24.68
CA ASN A 111 -1.74 -24.51 25.35
C ASN A 111 -1.35 -24.41 26.82
N GLN A 112 -2.32 -24.12 27.70
CA GLN A 112 -2.12 -24.30 29.12
C GLN A 112 -1.84 -25.78 29.30
N SER A 113 -0.59 -26.11 29.62
CA SER A 113 -0.18 -27.45 30.01
C SER A 113 -1.15 -27.94 31.08
N PRO A 114 -1.66 -29.19 30.97
CA PRO A 114 -2.60 -29.72 31.95
C PRO A 114 -1.98 -29.60 33.35
N PRO A 115 -2.77 -29.25 34.38
CA PRO A 115 -2.26 -29.13 35.73
C PRO A 115 -1.58 -30.45 36.10
N GLU A 116 -0.29 -30.37 36.42
CA GLU A 116 0.43 -31.49 37.01
C GLU A 116 -0.38 -31.92 38.24
N THR A 117 -0.90 -33.13 38.15
CA THR A 117 -1.74 -33.75 39.15
C THR A 117 -0.84 -34.05 40.35
N GLU A 118 -1.26 -33.56 41.51
CA GLU A 118 -0.70 -33.87 42.82
C GLU A 118 -0.25 -35.34 42.94
N ARG A 119 0.97 -35.54 43.45
CA ARG A 119 1.32 -36.68 44.31
C ARG A 119 2.36 -36.28 45.34
#